data_AF-A0A7X9M0X9-F1
#
_entry.id   AF-A0A7X9M0X9-F1
#
_cell.length_a   1.000
_cell.length_b   1.000
_cell.length_c   1.000
_cell.angle_alpha   90.00
_cell.angle_beta   90.00
_cell.angle_gamma   90.00
#
_symmetry.space_group_name_H-M   'P 1'
#
loop_
_entity.id
_entity.type
_entity.pdbx_description
1 polymer ?
#
loop_
_entity_poly.entity_id
_entity_poly.type
_entity_poly.pdbx_seq_one_letter_code
_entity_poly.pdbx_strand_id
1 'polypeptide(L)'
;MEQWKQVLHLISERISKPSFETWLKNTTAEIKDDVVIVKTKNEFQADWLEERYKTMMIETIKEVTGHTMEVEITGQTIQKNMEFQSSKELPKSAFDELKGLILAQQKKIQELEDRIARLEQK
;
A
#
# COMPACT_ATOMS: atom_id res chain seq x y z
N MET A 1 4.78 -10.31 14.39
CA MET A 1 3.46 -10.85 14.74
C MET A 1 3.17 -12.05 13.85
N GLU A 2 2.81 -13.19 14.44
CA GLU A 2 2.55 -14.43 13.70
C GLU A 2 1.28 -14.32 12.83
N GLN A 3 0.26 -13.65 13.36
CA GLN A 3 -1.04 -13.40 12.74
C GLN A 3 -0.98 -12.41 11.56
N TRP A 4 0.13 -11.68 11.37
CA TRP A 4 0.25 -10.69 10.29
C TRP A 4 0.12 -11.32 8.90
N LYS A 5 0.59 -12.56 8.73
CA LYS A 5 0.41 -13.28 7.45
C LYS A 5 -1.07 -13.52 7.14
N GLN A 6 -1.88 -13.79 8.15
CA GLN A 6 -3.33 -13.95 8.00
C GLN A 6 -4.01 -12.61 7.71
N VAL A 7 -3.58 -11.53 8.38
CA VAL A 7 -4.04 -10.16 8.06
C VAL A 7 -3.74 -9.80 6.61
N LEU A 8 -2.51 -10.04 6.14
CA LEU A 8 -2.13 -9.81 4.75
C LEU A 8 -2.96 -10.67 3.77
N HIS A 9 -3.25 -11.92 4.12
CA HIS A 9 -4.09 -12.78 3.30
C HIS A 9 -5.49 -12.21 3.14
N LEU A 10 -6.16 -11.84 4.23
CA LEU A 10 -7.50 -11.24 4.18
C LEU A 10 -7.51 -9.91 3.43
N ILE A 11 -6.50 -9.06 3.60
CA ILE A 11 -6.39 -7.81 2.83
C ILE A 11 -6.22 -8.12 1.33
N SER A 12 -5.45 -9.15 0.97
CA SER A 12 -5.25 -9.54 -0.43
C SER A 12 -6.53 -9.99 -1.14
N GLU A 13 -7.53 -10.46 -0.39
CA GLU A 13 -8.85 -10.82 -0.93
C GLU A 13 -9.76 -9.59 -1.13
N ARG A 14 -9.48 -8.48 -0.44
CA ARG A 14 -10.30 -7.26 -0.44
C ARG A 14 -9.85 -6.20 -1.45
N ILE A 15 -8.64 -6.32 -1.98
CA ILE A 15 -8.06 -5.32 -2.89
C ILE A 15 -7.50 -5.96 -4.16
N SER A 16 -7.20 -5.15 -5.17
CA SER A 16 -6.60 -5.66 -6.39
C SER A 16 -5.21 -6.26 -6.15
N LYS A 17 -4.89 -7.35 -6.87
CA LYS A 17 -3.57 -8.00 -6.79
C LYS A 17 -2.40 -7.02 -6.99
N PRO A 18 -2.41 -6.10 -7.99
CA PRO A 18 -1.35 -5.11 -8.14
C PRO A 18 -1.22 -4.16 -6.93
N SER A 19 -2.33 -3.72 -6.34
CA SER A 19 -2.32 -2.87 -5.14
C SER A 19 -1.67 -3.60 -3.96
N PHE A 20 -2.06 -4.86 -3.73
CA PHE A 20 -1.49 -5.67 -2.66
C PHE A 20 0.01 -5.90 -2.84
N GLU A 21 0.42 -6.31 -4.05
CA GLU A 21 1.83 -6.59 -4.34
C GLU A 21 2.72 -5.35 -4.20
N THR A 22 2.20 -4.17 -4.56
CA THR A 22 2.94 -2.91 -4.50
C THR A 22 3.07 -2.38 -3.07
N TRP A 23 1.97 -2.40 -2.31
CA TRP A 23 1.87 -1.65 -1.05
C TRP A 23 1.95 -2.52 0.20
N LEU A 24 1.51 -3.78 0.18
CA LEU A 24 1.33 -4.57 1.42
C LEU A 24 2.21 -5.82 1.50
N LYS A 25 2.51 -6.46 0.37
CA LYS A 25 3.20 -7.77 0.33
C LYS A 25 4.51 -7.82 1.11
N ASN A 26 5.30 -6.74 1.07
CA ASN A 26 6.62 -6.67 1.71
C ASN A 26 6.60 -5.91 3.04
N THR A 27 5.45 -5.84 3.71
CA THR A 27 5.34 -5.23 5.04
C THR A 27 5.47 -6.29 6.12
N THR A 28 6.00 -5.89 7.27
CA THR A 28 6.05 -6.74 8.47
C THR A 28 5.39 -6.03 9.63
N ALA A 29 4.84 -6.74 10.60
CA ALA A 29 4.26 -6.13 11.77
C ALA A 29 4.79 -6.73 13.07
N GLU A 30 4.94 -5.90 14.08
CA GLU A 30 5.22 -6.28 15.47
C GLU A 30 4.19 -5.65 16.41
N ILE A 31 3.97 -6.24 17.58
CA ILE A 31 3.07 -5.68 18.59
C ILE A 31 3.93 -5.16 19.73
N LYS A 32 3.69 -3.92 20.16
CA LYS A 32 4.28 -3.31 21.37
C LYS A 32 3.20 -2.52 22.08
N ASP A 33 3.02 -2.75 23.38
CA ASP A 33 2.10 -1.98 24.23
C ASP A 33 0.69 -1.80 23.63
N ASP A 34 0.11 -2.88 23.09
CA ASP A 34 -1.21 -2.90 22.42
C ASP A 34 -1.31 -2.11 21.10
N VAL A 35 -0.17 -1.72 20.54
CA VAL A 35 -0.03 -1.06 19.24
C VAL A 35 0.62 -2.01 18.24
N VAL A 36 0.01 -2.15 17.06
CA VAL A 36 0.56 -2.89 15.92
C VAL A 36 1.43 -1.95 15.10
N ILE A 37 2.74 -2.16 15.16
CA ILE A 37 3.74 -1.40 14.40
C ILE A 37 3.99 -2.10 13.07
N VAL A 38 3.51 -1.51 11.98
CA VAL A 38 3.71 -1.99 10.61
C VAL A 38 4.95 -1.34 10.03
N LYS A 39 5.97 -2.15 9.74
CA LYS A 39 7.22 -1.72 9.11
C LYS A 39 7.12 -1.83 7.60
N THR A 40 7.42 -0.71 6.94
CA THR A 40 7.44 -0.58 5.49
C THR A 40 8.87 -0.42 4.99
N LYS A 41 9.05 -0.47 3.66
CA LYS A 41 10.36 -0.33 3.01
C LYS A 41 10.89 1.11 3.09
N ASN A 42 10.02 2.11 3.12
CA ASN A 42 10.35 3.53 3.12
C ASN A 42 9.17 4.38 3.61
N GLU A 43 9.44 5.65 3.90
CA GLU A 43 8.46 6.62 4.42
C GLU A 43 7.28 6.82 3.48
N PHE A 44 7.50 6.89 2.16
CA PHE A 44 6.41 7.02 1.19
C PHE A 44 5.40 5.87 1.23
N GLN A 45 5.89 4.63 1.41
CA GLN A 45 5.02 3.48 1.61
C GLN A 45 4.28 3.58 2.94
N ALA A 46 4.93 4.10 3.99
CA ALA A 46 4.27 4.31 5.28
C ALA A 46 3.13 5.32 5.14
N ASP A 47 3.39 6.50 4.58
CA ASP A 47 2.39 7.56 4.37
C ASP A 47 1.22 7.07 3.53
N TRP A 48 1.49 6.35 2.43
CA TRP A 48 0.44 5.82 1.57
C TRP A 48 -0.44 4.78 2.27
N LEU A 49 0.17 3.91 3.08
CA LEU A 49 -0.57 2.93 3.86
C LEU A 49 -1.37 3.59 4.97
N GLU A 50 -0.81 4.64 5.59
CA GLU A 50 -1.43 5.41 6.67
C GLU A 50 -2.71 6.08 6.18
N GLU A 51 -2.65 6.75 5.02
CA GLU A 51 -3.80 7.45 4.45
C GLU A 51 -4.87 6.51 3.90
N ARG A 52 -4.45 5.40 3.26
CA ARG A 52 -5.37 4.61 2.42
C ARG A 52 -5.80 3.27 3.01
N TYR A 53 -4.95 2.65 3.81
CA TYR A 53 -5.12 1.27 4.25
C TYR A 53 -5.15 1.11 5.77
N LYS A 54 -4.84 2.14 6.57
CA LYS A 54 -4.84 2.08 8.03
C LYS A 54 -6.16 1.57 8.61
N THR A 55 -7.29 2.16 8.22
CA THR A 55 -8.62 1.73 8.70
C THR A 55 -8.89 0.27 8.37
N MET A 56 -8.59 -0.15 7.13
CA MET A 56 -8.75 -1.54 6.70
C MET A 56 -7.85 -2.50 7.49
N MET A 57 -6.61 -2.08 7.79
CA MET A 57 -5.70 -2.86 8.63
C MET A 57 -6.30 -3.04 10.03
N ILE A 58 -6.78 -1.96 10.67
CA ILE A 58 -7.41 -2.02 12.00
C ILE A 58 -8.59 -2.99 12.01
N GLU A 59 -9.49 -2.89 11.02
CA GLU A 59 -10.65 -3.78 10.90
C GLU A 59 -10.24 -5.24 10.69
N THR A 60 -9.26 -5.49 9.82
CA THR A 60 -8.78 -6.84 9.54
C THR A 60 -8.02 -7.43 10.72
N ILE A 61 -7.23 -6.61 11.43
CA ILE A 61 -6.56 -7.01 12.67
C ILE A 61 -7.61 -7.43 13.70
N LYS A 62 -8.65 -6.62 13.90
CA LYS A 62 -9.76 -6.93 14.82
C LYS A 62 -10.45 -8.24 14.46
N GLU A 63 -10.65 -8.52 13.18
CA GLU A 63 -11.24 -9.77 12.70
C GLU A 63 -10.35 -10.98 13.02
N VAL A 64 -9.03 -10.83 12.90
CA VAL A 64 -8.07 -11.92 13.16
C VAL A 64 -7.80 -12.12 14.66
N THR A 65 -7.72 -11.05 15.44
CA THR A 65 -7.33 -11.10 16.86
C THR A 65 -8.51 -11.02 17.84
N GLY A 66 -9.69 -10.65 17.36
CA GLY A 66 -10.87 -10.35 18.19
C GLY A 66 -10.81 -9.02 18.94
N HIS A 67 -9.70 -8.28 18.86
CA HIS A 67 -9.45 -7.05 19.64
C HIS A 67 -9.09 -5.89 18.72
N THR A 68 -9.61 -4.71 19.04
CA THR A 68 -9.26 -3.49 18.30
C THR A 68 -7.94 -2.96 18.86
N MET A 69 -6.88 -2.99 18.06
CA MET A 69 -5.58 -2.44 18.41
C MET A 69 -5.31 -1.20 17.56
N GLU A 70 -4.53 -0.28 18.11
CA GLU A 70 -4.03 0.85 17.34
C GLU A 70 -2.99 0.35 16.31
N VAL A 71 -2.92 1.02 15.16
CA VAL A 71 -1.94 0.72 14.11
C VAL A 71 -1.05 1.93 13.91
N GLU A 72 0.26 1.71 14.00
CA GLU A 72 1.28 2.71 13.68
C GLU A 72 2.10 2.20 12.51
N ILE A 73 2.25 3.01 11.47
CA ILE A 73 2.99 2.63 10.26
C ILE A 73 4.30 3.39 10.22
N THR A 74 5.40 2.65 10.16
CA THR A 74 6.76 3.21 10.23
C THR A 74 7.56 2.83 8.99
N GLY A 75 8.14 3.83 8.34
CA GLY A 75 9.16 3.63 7.30
C GLY A 75 10.54 3.45 7.92
N GLN A 76 11.39 2.63 7.29
CA GLN A 76 12.82 2.65 7.63
C GLN A 76 13.42 4.00 7.22
N THR A 77 13.52 4.93 8.16
CA THR A 77 14.44 6.07 8.08
C THR A 77 15.70 5.68 8.83
N ILE A 78 16.87 5.80 8.19
CA ILE A 78 18.13 5.79 8.92
C ILE A 78 18.08 7.03 9.82
N GLN A 79 17.96 6.82 11.13
CA GLN A 79 17.59 7.80 12.15
C GLN A 79 18.13 9.23 11.96
N LYS A 80 17.24 10.22 12.04
CA LYS A 80 17.43 11.37 12.95
C LYS A 80 16.12 12.13 13.25
N ASN A 81 15.79 12.20 14.54
CA ASN A 81 14.96 13.14 15.32
C ASN A 81 13.95 14.08 14.61
N MET A 82 12.69 13.96 15.06
CA MET A 82 11.77 14.99 15.58
C MET A 82 11.53 16.28 14.75
N GLU A 83 10.35 16.39 14.14
CA GLU A 83 9.34 17.47 14.30
C GLU A 83 8.19 17.26 13.29
N PHE A 84 7.00 16.89 13.80
CA PHE A 84 5.78 16.76 13.00
C PHE A 84 5.17 18.15 12.79
N GLN A 85 5.47 18.78 11.65
CA GLN A 85 4.75 19.96 11.19
C GLN A 85 3.75 19.55 10.12
N SER A 86 2.48 19.56 10.54
CA SER A 86 1.30 19.37 9.72
C SER A 86 1.23 20.47 8.65
N SER A 87 1.64 20.12 7.43
CA SER A 87 1.16 20.67 6.16
C SER A 87 2.11 20.17 5.08
N LYS A 88 1.76 19.13 4.31
CA LYS A 88 2.48 18.85 3.06
C LYS A 88 1.54 18.18 2.06
N GLU A 89 1.31 18.92 0.99
CA GLU A 89 0.68 18.47 -0.25
C GLU A 89 1.28 17.11 -0.65
N LEU A 90 0.43 16.22 -1.21
CA LEU A 90 0.85 14.92 -1.74
C LEU A 90 2.22 15.06 -2.45
N PRO A 91 3.25 14.30 -2.04
CA PRO A 91 4.56 14.43 -2.64
C PRO A 91 4.45 14.16 -4.14
N LYS A 92 4.87 15.14 -4.97
CA LYS A 92 4.78 15.08 -6.44
C LYS A 92 5.32 13.76 -7.01
N SER A 93 6.30 13.13 -6.34
CA SER A 93 6.84 11.84 -6.78
C SER A 93 5.86 10.67 -6.73
N ALA A 94 4.91 10.63 -5.78
CA ALA A 94 3.87 9.60 -5.73
C ALA A 94 2.87 9.77 -6.88
N PHE A 95 2.57 11.03 -7.22
CA PHE A 95 1.78 11.38 -8.39
C PHE A 95 2.53 11.07 -9.70
N ASP A 96 3.85 11.25 -9.74
CA ASP A 96 4.70 10.90 -10.88
C ASP A 96 4.81 9.37 -11.07
N GLU A 97 4.87 8.60 -9.98
CA GLU A 97 4.79 7.12 -10.00
C GLU A 97 3.41 6.64 -10.49
N LEU A 98 2.33 7.23 -9.97
CA LEU A 98 0.97 6.92 -10.42
C LEU A 98 0.78 7.28 -11.90
N LYS A 99 1.27 8.43 -12.33
CA LYS A 99 1.30 8.82 -13.74
C LYS A 99 2.09 7.83 -14.59
N GLY A 100 3.24 7.37 -14.11
CA GLY A 100 4.05 6.36 -14.78
C GLY A 100 3.28 5.05 -14.99
N LEU A 101 2.59 4.57 -13.95
CA LEU A 101 1.74 3.38 -14.02
C LEU A 101 0.56 3.57 -14.98
N ILE A 102 -0.09 4.73 -14.95
CA ILE A 102 -1.20 5.07 -15.85
C ILE A 102 -0.71 5.13 -17.31
N LEU A 103 0.41 5.78 -17.58
CA LEU A 103 0.98 5.91 -18.91
C LEU A 103 1.38 4.56 -19.50
N ALA A 104 1.98 3.69 -18.68
CA ALA A 104 2.35 2.34 -19.07
C ALA A 104 1.10 1.49 -19.41
N GLN A 105 0.02 1.64 -18.65
CA GLN A 105 -1.25 0.96 -18.95
C GLN A 105 -1.90 1.52 -20.23
N GLN A 106 -1.93 2.84 -20.41
CA GLN A 106 -2.47 3.47 -21.62
C GLN A 106 -1.72 3.03 -22.88
N LYS A 107 -0.39 2.95 -22.84
CA LYS A 107 0.41 2.44 -23.97
C LYS A 107 0.03 1.01 -24.34
N LYS A 108 -0.18 0.17 -23.32
CA LYS A 108 -0.55 -1.23 -23.53
C LYS A 108 -1.96 -1.39 -24.10
N ILE A 109 -2.89 -0.51 -23.70
CA ILE A 109 -4.24 -0.42 -24.27
C ILE A 109 -4.15 -0.04 -25.76
N GLN A 110 -3.37 0.98 -26.10
CA GLN A 110 -3.21 1.43 -27.49
C GLN A 110 -2.67 0.32 -28.40
N GLU A 111 -1.67 -0.43 -27.93
CA GLU A 111 -1.09 -1.55 -28.71
C GLU A 111 -2.10 -2.68 -28.93
N LEU A 112 -2.98 -2.93 -27.96
CA LEU A 112 -4.06 -3.91 -28.10
C LEU A 112 -5.12 -3.43 -29.09
N GLU A 113 -5.51 -2.17 -29.04
CA GLU A 113 -6.45 -1.55 -30.00
C GLU A 113 -5.92 -1.64 -31.43
N ASP A 114 -4.65 -1.31 -31.64
CA ASP A 114 -4.00 -1.43 -32.95
C ASP A 114 -3.97 -2.87 -33.47
N ARG A 115 -3.78 -3.84 -32.57
CA ARG A 115 -3.81 -5.27 -32.93
C ARG A 115 -5.22 -5.71 -33.31
N ILE A 116 -6.24 -5.24 -32.60
CA ILE A 116 -7.64 -5.53 -32.92
C ILE A 116 -8.00 -4.95 -34.29
N ALA A 117 -7.69 -3.68 -34.54
CA ALA A 117 -7.97 -3.02 -35.82
C ALA A 117 -7.33 -3.74 -37.02
N ARG A 118 -6.10 -4.26 -36.86
CA ARG A 118 -5.43 -5.05 -37.90
C ARG A 118 -6.05 -6.43 -38.14
N LEU A 119 -6.65 -7.02 -37.11
CA LEU A 119 -7.33 -8.32 -37.21
C LEU A 119 -8.73 -8.17 -37.82
N GLU A 120 -9.41 -7.04 -37.60
CA GLU A 120 -10.73 -6.75 -38.19
C GLU A 120 -10.66 -6.40 -39.69
N GLN A 121 -9.50 -5.98 -40.20
CA GLN A 121 -9.28 -5.71 -41.63
C GLN A 121 -8.91 -6.96 -42.46
N LYS A 122 -8.95 -8.16 -41.88
CA LYS A 122 -8.52 -9.41 -42.49
C LYS A 122 -9.66 -10.42 -42.56
#